data_AF-A0A353R2V3-F1
#
_entry.id   AF-A0A353R2V3-F1
#
_cell.length_a   1.000
_cell.length_b   1.000
_cell.length_c   1.000
_cell.angle_alpha   90.00
_cell.angle_beta   90.00
_cell.angle_gamma   90.00
#
_symmetry.space_group_name_H-M   'P 1'
#
loop_
_entity.id
_entity.type
_entity.pdbx_description
1 polymer ?
#
loop_
_entity_poly.entity_id
_entity_poly.type
_entity_poly.pdbx_seq_one_letter_code
_entity_poly.pdbx_strand_id
1 'polypeptide(L)'
;FVPLEYTKLTLEMTSPEYVRYFHALPSRTRDTLIASQTNLYKGINGSLINDIHELLYQKRLVMDARGEDLGQRVRLFTNSELRGLVRVGGELQLSLHHTEQGRDYVLGTDGLILATGYRYTPPAFLAGIAGRIRFDTAGRFAVAQNYTIDRAGEEIFVQNAELHTHGFVTPDLGMACYRNSHIIRAMTGVEHYPIEERIAFQEFGVPGDLATPSRALDRVAS
;
A
#
# COMPACT_ATOMS: atom_id res chain seq x y z
N PHE A 1 15.86 1.51 6.11
CA PHE A 1 14.65 0.74 6.48
C PHE A 1 13.53 1.71 6.78
N VAL A 2 12.31 1.39 6.38
CA VAL A 2 11.15 2.24 6.65
C VAL A 2 10.32 1.54 7.73
N PRO A 3 10.22 2.10 8.95
CA PRO A 3 9.37 1.54 9.98
C PRO A 3 7.90 1.66 9.59
N LEU A 4 7.08 0.72 10.07
CA LEU A 4 5.62 0.86 10.03
C LEU A 4 5.23 1.98 11.00
N GLU A 5 4.56 3.00 10.50
CA GLU A 5 4.12 4.13 11.30
C GLU A 5 2.93 3.74 12.17
N TYR A 6 3.06 3.90 13.49
CA TYR A 6 2.07 3.42 14.47
C TYR A 6 1.74 4.45 15.55
N THR A 7 2.13 5.71 15.34
CA THR A 7 1.72 6.81 16.22
C THR A 7 0.21 7.03 16.15
N LYS A 8 -0.40 7.34 17.30
CA LYS A 8 -1.88 7.37 17.45
C LYS A 8 -2.58 8.33 16.49
N LEU A 9 -2.01 9.52 16.25
CA LEU A 9 -2.58 10.48 15.29
C LEU A 9 -2.50 9.95 13.84
N THR A 10 -1.47 9.18 13.49
CA THR A 10 -1.41 8.55 12.17
C THR A 10 -2.42 7.40 12.05
N LEU A 11 -2.65 6.65 13.12
CA LEU A 11 -3.66 5.59 13.14
C LEU A 11 -5.09 6.12 12.97
N GLU A 12 -5.36 7.40 13.24
CA GLU A 12 -6.66 8.00 12.84
C GLU A 12 -6.89 8.00 11.33
N MET A 13 -5.86 7.81 10.50
CA MET A 13 -6.03 7.61 9.06
C MET A 13 -6.57 6.21 8.71
N THR A 14 -6.57 5.26 9.66
CA THR A 14 -7.30 3.98 9.55
C THR A 14 -8.75 4.15 10.02
N SER A 15 -9.47 5.07 9.39
CA SER A 15 -10.82 5.48 9.82
C SER A 15 -11.81 5.60 8.64
N PRO A 16 -13.12 5.50 8.93
CA PRO A 16 -14.18 5.78 7.96
C PRO A 16 -14.03 7.16 7.28
N GLU A 17 -13.64 8.19 8.03
CA GLU A 17 -13.44 9.56 7.52
C GLU A 17 -12.33 9.63 6.48
N TYR A 18 -11.19 9.00 6.78
CA TYR A 18 -10.07 8.98 5.85
C TYR A 18 -10.41 8.19 4.58
N VAL A 19 -11.12 7.05 4.70
CA VAL A 19 -11.57 6.28 3.53
C VAL A 19 -12.46 7.12 2.62
N ARG A 20 -13.43 7.86 3.18
CA ARG A 20 -14.30 8.76 2.40
C ARG A 20 -13.53 9.89 1.76
N TYR A 21 -12.66 10.55 2.52
CA TYR A 21 -11.78 11.61 2.03
C TYR A 21 -10.93 11.10 0.87
N PHE A 22 -10.23 9.98 1.06
CA PHE A 22 -9.35 9.39 0.07
C PHE A 22 -10.12 8.99 -1.19
N HIS A 23 -11.29 8.35 -1.04
CA HIS A 23 -12.14 7.94 -2.17
C HIS A 23 -12.60 9.13 -3.01
N ALA A 24 -12.92 10.26 -2.38
CA ALA A 24 -13.34 11.49 -3.07
C ALA A 24 -12.22 12.17 -3.87
N LEU A 25 -10.94 11.83 -3.64
CA LEU A 25 -9.82 12.44 -4.35
C LEU A 25 -9.77 12.02 -5.83
N PRO A 26 -9.25 12.89 -6.72
CA PRO A 26 -8.97 12.52 -8.11
C PRO A 26 -8.06 11.29 -8.20
N SER A 27 -8.29 10.42 -9.20
CA SER A 27 -7.55 9.15 -9.32
C SER A 27 -6.02 9.33 -9.30
N ARG A 28 -5.50 10.34 -10.01
CA ARG A 28 -4.06 10.64 -10.04
C ARG A 28 -3.51 11.00 -8.65
N THR A 29 -4.30 11.73 -7.85
CA THR A 29 -3.94 12.08 -6.48
C THR A 29 -3.91 10.84 -5.61
N ARG A 30 -4.92 9.96 -5.71
CA ARG A 30 -4.94 8.66 -5.00
C ARG A 30 -3.72 7.80 -5.33
N ASP A 31 -3.40 7.65 -6.61
CA ASP A 31 -2.26 6.85 -7.07
C ASP A 31 -0.92 7.41 -6.53
N THR A 32 -0.78 8.74 -6.49
CA THR A 32 0.40 9.42 -5.94
C THR A 32 0.51 9.22 -4.42
N LEU A 33 -0.61 9.36 -3.71
CA LEU A 33 -0.65 9.15 -2.26
C LEU A 33 -0.26 7.71 -1.89
N ILE A 34 -0.83 6.71 -2.55
CA ILE A 34 -0.50 5.28 -2.31
C ILE A 34 1.00 5.01 -2.50
N ALA A 35 1.61 5.63 -3.51
CA ALA A 35 3.04 5.50 -3.77
C ALA A 35 3.90 6.17 -2.68
N SER A 36 3.44 7.27 -2.10
CA SER A 36 4.15 8.01 -1.03
C SER A 36 3.93 7.47 0.38
N GLN A 37 2.81 6.79 0.65
CA GLN A 37 2.38 6.35 1.98
C GLN A 37 2.84 4.92 2.32
N THR A 38 3.95 4.45 1.76
CA THR A 38 4.40 3.06 1.95
C THR A 38 4.71 2.73 3.41
N ASN A 39 5.12 3.71 4.21
CA ASN A 39 5.36 3.55 5.65
C ASN A 39 4.07 3.21 6.43
N LEU A 40 2.88 3.49 5.91
CA LEU A 40 1.62 3.23 6.60
C LEU A 40 1.15 1.77 6.49
N TYR A 41 1.65 0.99 5.52
CA TYR A 41 1.16 -0.39 5.28
C TYR A 41 2.20 -1.39 4.74
N LYS A 42 3.38 -0.93 4.31
CA LYS A 42 4.50 -1.77 3.83
C LYS A 42 5.76 -1.64 4.71
N GLY A 43 5.66 -0.95 5.84
CA GLY A 43 6.76 -0.76 6.77
C GLY A 43 7.09 -2.03 7.55
N ILE A 44 8.32 -2.11 8.05
CA ILE A 44 8.75 -3.18 8.97
C ILE A 44 8.37 -2.76 10.38
N ASN A 45 7.91 -3.69 11.21
CA ASN A 45 7.65 -3.41 12.62
C ASN A 45 8.90 -2.78 13.29
N GLY A 46 8.71 -1.68 14.03
CA GLY A 46 9.81 -0.93 14.64
C GLY A 46 10.67 -1.74 15.62
N SER A 47 10.05 -2.65 16.40
CA SER A 47 10.82 -3.53 17.31
C SER A 47 11.68 -4.51 16.52
N LEU A 48 11.15 -5.08 15.43
CA LEU A 48 11.92 -6.00 14.59
C LEU A 48 13.15 -5.33 13.93
N ILE A 49 13.03 -4.06 13.51
CA ILE A 49 14.19 -3.30 13.02
C ILE A 49 15.27 -3.21 14.11
N ASN A 50 14.86 -2.89 15.34
CA ASN A 50 15.78 -2.79 16.47
C ASN A 50 16.40 -4.15 16.84
N ASP A 51 15.60 -5.22 16.84
CA ASP A 51 16.06 -6.58 17.15
C ASP A 51 17.11 -7.08 16.13
N ILE A 52 16.91 -6.79 14.84
CA ILE A 52 17.90 -7.10 13.79
C ILE A 52 19.21 -6.35 14.05
N HIS A 53 19.12 -5.05 14.36
CA HIS A 53 20.31 -4.23 14.63
C HIS A 53 21.06 -4.71 15.87
N GLU A 54 20.34 -5.00 16.96
CA GLU A 54 20.92 -5.51 18.21
C GLU A 54 21.60 -6.87 18.00
N LEU A 55 20.98 -7.78 17.24
CA LEU A 55 21.60 -9.05 16.89
C LEU A 55 22.88 -8.86 16.07
N LEU A 56 22.88 -7.96 15.08
CA LEU A 56 24.08 -7.65 14.31
C LEU A 56 25.20 -7.08 15.21
N TYR A 57 24.85 -6.22 16.17
CA TYR A 57 25.79 -5.66 17.14
C TYR A 57 26.42 -6.74 18.01
N GLN A 58 25.61 -7.63 18.60
CA GLN A 58 26.09 -8.74 19.42
C GLN A 58 27.01 -9.68 18.62
N LYS A 59 26.65 -10.00 17.37
CA LYS A 59 27.49 -10.83 16.49
C LYS A 59 28.82 -10.15 16.17
N ARG A 60 28.82 -8.83 15.94
CA ARG A 60 30.05 -8.07 15.71
C ARG A 60 30.99 -8.17 16.90
N LEU A 61 30.52 -7.98 18.14
CA LEU A 61 31.37 -8.09 19.34
C LEU A 61 32.08 -9.46 19.46
N VAL A 62 31.36 -10.56 19.20
CA VAL A 62 31.92 -11.91 19.24
C VAL A 62 32.97 -12.12 18.14
N MET A 63 32.74 -11.56 16.95
CA MET A 63 33.66 -11.67 15.82
C MET A 63 34.92 -10.79 16.01
N ASP A 64 34.75 -9.55 16.48
CA ASP A 64 35.85 -8.64 16.76
C ASP A 64 36.80 -9.24 17.81
N ALA A 65 36.27 -9.89 18.84
CA ALA A 65 37.06 -10.62 19.85
C ALA A 65 37.89 -11.78 19.26
N ARG A 66 37.51 -12.28 18.07
CA ARG A 66 38.23 -13.30 17.30
C ARG A 66 39.11 -12.72 16.19
N GLY A 67 39.16 -11.40 16.04
CA GLY A 67 39.86 -10.72 14.94
C GLY A 67 39.18 -10.86 13.57
N GLU A 68 37.87 -11.13 13.52
CA GLU A 68 37.08 -11.28 12.30
C GLU A 68 36.17 -10.05 12.07
N ASP A 69 35.96 -9.65 10.81
CA ASP A 69 35.07 -8.52 10.45
C ASP A 69 33.69 -9.01 9.97
N LEU A 70 32.62 -8.64 10.69
CA LEU A 70 31.23 -8.98 10.32
C LEU A 70 30.84 -8.40 8.95
N GLY A 71 31.40 -7.25 8.55
CA GLY A 71 31.11 -6.59 7.27
C GLY A 71 31.50 -7.41 6.05
N GLN A 72 32.41 -8.38 6.21
CA GLN A 72 32.75 -9.34 5.15
C GLN A 72 31.71 -10.46 5.00
N ARG A 73 30.89 -10.71 6.03
CA ARG A 73 29.87 -11.77 6.03
C ARG A 73 28.46 -11.26 5.77
N VAL A 74 28.14 -10.04 6.23
CA VAL A 74 26.80 -9.46 6.15
C VAL A 74 26.88 -8.04 5.63
N ARG A 75 26.13 -7.75 4.55
CA ARG A 75 26.05 -6.42 3.93
C ARG A 75 24.60 -6.09 3.65
N LEU A 76 24.21 -4.86 3.95
CA LEU A 76 22.86 -4.32 3.72
C LEU A 76 22.96 -3.20 2.70
N PHE A 77 22.18 -3.27 1.63
CA PHE A 77 22.15 -2.27 0.56
C PHE A 77 20.75 -1.65 0.50
N THR A 78 20.70 -0.33 0.30
CA THR A 78 19.46 0.44 0.12
C THR A 78 19.43 1.05 -1.26
N ASN A 79 18.27 1.58 -1.66
CA ASN A 79 18.10 2.34 -2.90
C ASN A 79 18.55 1.55 -4.15
N SER A 80 18.48 0.23 -4.08
CA SER A 80 19.03 -0.69 -5.08
C SER A 80 17.92 -1.43 -5.80
N GLU A 81 17.78 -1.16 -7.09
CA GLU A 81 16.82 -1.81 -7.98
C GLU A 81 17.48 -3.01 -8.67
N LEU A 82 16.87 -4.20 -8.56
CA LEU A 82 17.29 -5.37 -9.32
C LEU A 82 16.81 -5.26 -10.77
N ARG A 83 17.76 -5.21 -11.72
CA ARG A 83 17.48 -5.04 -13.16
C ARG A 83 17.70 -6.31 -13.98
N GLY A 84 18.51 -7.22 -13.48
CA GLY A 84 18.85 -8.44 -14.20
C GLY A 84 19.30 -9.54 -13.25
N LEU A 85 19.07 -10.79 -13.68
CA LEU A 85 19.52 -11.97 -12.98
C LEU A 85 19.96 -12.99 -14.02
N VAL A 86 21.19 -13.46 -13.89
CA VAL A 86 21.76 -14.53 -14.73
C VAL A 86 22.44 -15.58 -13.84
N ARG A 87 22.51 -16.82 -14.32
CA ARG A 87 23.27 -17.89 -13.64
C ARG A 87 24.57 -18.11 -14.41
N VAL A 88 25.71 -17.96 -13.73
CA VAL A 88 27.05 -18.10 -14.30
C VAL A 88 27.88 -19.01 -13.41
N GLY A 89 28.41 -20.11 -13.95
CA GLY A 89 29.32 -21.00 -13.21
C GLY A 89 28.73 -21.64 -11.95
N GLY A 90 27.40 -21.77 -11.86
CA GLY A 90 26.71 -22.31 -10.69
C GLY A 90 26.22 -21.26 -9.69
N GLU A 91 26.69 -20.01 -9.80
CA GLU A 91 26.29 -18.88 -8.95
C GLU A 91 25.24 -17.99 -9.66
N LEU A 92 24.43 -17.26 -8.90
CA LEU A 92 23.57 -16.20 -9.41
C LEU A 92 24.33 -14.88 -9.43
N GLN A 93 24.28 -14.16 -10.55
CA GLN A 93 24.74 -12.78 -10.65
C GLN A 93 23.54 -11.83 -10.81
N LEU A 94 23.44 -10.88 -9.89
CA LEU A 94 22.40 -9.87 -9.83
C LEU A 94 22.94 -8.55 -10.38
N SER A 95 22.33 -8.04 -11.46
CA SER A 95 22.59 -6.69 -11.95
C SER A 95 21.70 -5.71 -11.21
N LEU A 96 22.30 -4.77 -10.49
CA LEU A 96 21.62 -3.83 -9.60
C LEU A 96 21.92 -2.39 -10.02
N HIS A 97 20.96 -1.50 -9.81
CA HIS A 97 21.12 -0.06 -10.02
C HIS A 97 20.83 0.71 -8.73
N HIS A 98 21.79 1.49 -8.26
CA HIS A 98 21.61 2.40 -7.13
C HIS A 98 20.91 3.68 -7.59
N THR A 99 19.60 3.74 -7.35
CA THR A 99 18.67 4.77 -7.85
C THR A 99 19.05 6.20 -7.50
N GLU A 100 19.54 6.47 -6.29
CA GLU A 100 19.95 7.85 -5.90
C GLU A 100 21.31 8.26 -6.48
N GLN A 101 22.22 7.32 -6.69
CA GLN A 101 23.57 7.60 -7.23
C GLN A 101 23.61 7.49 -8.75
N GLY A 102 22.59 6.88 -9.36
CA GLY A 102 22.55 6.58 -10.79
C GLY A 102 23.64 5.60 -11.24
N ARG A 103 24.06 4.66 -10.38
CA ARG A 103 25.21 3.76 -10.64
C ARG A 103 24.81 2.29 -10.66
N ASP A 104 25.36 1.56 -11.61
CA ASP A 104 25.17 0.11 -11.72
C ASP A 104 26.26 -0.65 -10.95
N TYR A 105 25.91 -1.81 -10.41
CA TYR A 105 26.84 -2.74 -9.76
C TYR A 105 26.30 -4.18 -9.82
N VAL A 106 27.17 -5.15 -9.52
CA VAL A 106 26.84 -6.59 -9.57
C VAL A 106 27.05 -7.24 -8.20
N LEU A 107 26.17 -8.17 -7.84
CA LEU A 107 26.29 -9.00 -6.64
C LEU A 107 26.19 -10.48 -7.02
N GLY A 108 27.14 -11.29 -6.55
CA GLY A 108 27.12 -12.75 -6.63
C GLY A 108 26.45 -13.38 -5.42
N THR A 109 25.66 -14.44 -5.61
CA THR A 109 25.10 -15.25 -4.53
C THR A 109 24.75 -16.67 -4.98
N ASP A 110 24.89 -17.66 -4.09
CA ASP A 110 24.43 -19.03 -4.35
C ASP A 110 22.91 -19.17 -4.25
N GLY A 111 22.29 -18.41 -3.34
CA GLY A 111 20.87 -18.46 -3.02
C GLY A 111 20.23 -17.07 -3.03
N LEU A 112 18.97 -16.99 -3.47
CA LEU A 112 18.21 -15.75 -3.53
C LEU A 112 16.79 -15.94 -2.97
N ILE A 113 16.42 -15.12 -1.99
CA ILE A 113 15.08 -15.04 -1.43
C ILE A 113 14.40 -13.76 -1.95
N LEU A 114 13.33 -13.92 -2.73
CA LEU A 114 12.56 -12.80 -3.29
C LEU A 114 11.37 -12.46 -2.38
N ALA A 115 11.60 -11.63 -1.38
CA ALA A 115 10.55 -11.12 -0.49
C ALA A 115 9.85 -9.85 -1.06
N THR A 116 9.44 -9.89 -2.34
CA THR A 116 8.92 -8.73 -3.10
C THR A 116 7.43 -8.44 -2.88
N GLY A 117 6.77 -9.15 -1.95
CA GLY A 117 5.36 -9.00 -1.64
C GLY A 117 4.42 -9.63 -2.68
N TYR A 118 3.18 -9.13 -2.73
CA TYR A 118 2.09 -9.67 -3.55
C TYR A 118 1.45 -8.59 -4.44
N ARG A 119 0.84 -9.03 -5.54
CA ARG A 119 0.04 -8.18 -6.43
C ARG A 119 -1.29 -8.88 -6.74
N TYR A 120 -2.39 -8.14 -6.58
CA TYR A 120 -3.70 -8.60 -7.02
C TYR A 120 -3.77 -8.67 -8.55
N THR A 121 -4.33 -9.76 -9.07
CA THR A 121 -4.67 -9.94 -10.49
C THR A 121 -6.11 -10.46 -10.56
N PRO A 122 -6.98 -9.88 -11.40
CA PRO A 122 -8.33 -10.40 -11.58
C PRO A 122 -8.31 -11.89 -11.96
N PRO A 123 -9.00 -12.78 -11.23
CA PRO A 123 -8.99 -14.20 -11.53
C PRO A 123 -9.75 -14.51 -12.83
N ALA A 124 -9.30 -15.54 -13.54
CA ALA A 124 -9.79 -15.86 -14.89
C ALA A 124 -11.31 -16.10 -14.99
N PHE A 125 -11.95 -16.57 -13.92
CA PHE A 125 -13.40 -16.81 -13.92
C PHE A 125 -14.22 -15.53 -14.10
N LEU A 126 -13.65 -14.34 -13.86
CA LEU A 126 -14.33 -13.06 -14.08
C LEU A 126 -14.51 -12.71 -15.56
N ALA A 127 -13.80 -13.40 -16.47
CA ALA A 127 -13.89 -13.13 -17.91
C ALA A 127 -15.33 -13.24 -18.43
N GLY A 128 -16.11 -14.22 -17.95
CA GLY A 128 -17.50 -14.42 -18.35
C GLY A 128 -18.47 -13.31 -17.91
N ILE A 129 -18.08 -12.48 -16.94
CA ILE A 129 -18.89 -11.37 -16.42
C ILE A 129 -18.22 -10.00 -16.59
N ALA A 130 -17.14 -9.91 -17.36
CA ALA A 130 -16.38 -8.67 -17.53
C ALA A 130 -17.25 -7.51 -18.03
N GLY A 131 -18.26 -7.76 -18.86
CA GLY A 131 -19.20 -6.74 -19.34
C GLY A 131 -20.05 -6.08 -18.24
N ARG A 132 -20.23 -6.77 -17.10
CA ARG A 132 -20.97 -6.28 -15.92
C ARG A 132 -20.08 -5.45 -15.00
N ILE A 133 -18.76 -5.57 -15.09
CA ILE A 133 -17.78 -4.94 -14.21
C ILE A 133 -17.41 -3.54 -14.74
N ARG A 134 -17.29 -2.57 -13.83
CA ARG A 134 -16.72 -1.25 -14.07
C ARG A 134 -15.21 -1.30 -13.91
N PHE A 135 -14.51 -0.76 -14.89
CA PHE A 135 -13.06 -0.59 -14.85
C PHE A 135 -12.70 0.89 -14.89
N ASP A 136 -11.61 1.26 -14.22
CA ASP A 136 -11.01 2.58 -14.33
C ASP A 136 -10.19 2.71 -15.62
N THR A 137 -9.64 3.90 -15.86
CA THR A 137 -8.82 4.17 -17.06
C THR A 137 -7.52 3.37 -17.11
N ALA A 138 -7.09 2.76 -15.99
CA ALA A 138 -5.91 1.91 -15.89
C ALA A 138 -6.25 0.41 -15.97
N GLY A 139 -7.50 0.05 -16.26
CA GLY A 139 -7.95 -1.34 -16.38
C GLY A 139 -8.11 -2.07 -15.04
N ARG A 140 -8.13 -1.34 -13.91
CA ARG A 140 -8.41 -1.88 -12.57
C ARG A 140 -9.90 -1.75 -12.27
N PHE A 141 -10.42 -2.45 -11.26
CA PHE A 141 -11.82 -2.28 -10.89
C PHE A 141 -12.13 -0.84 -10.45
N ALA A 142 -13.18 -0.24 -10.98
CA ALA A 142 -13.70 1.03 -10.48
C ALA A 142 -14.60 0.76 -9.27
N VAL A 143 -13.96 0.50 -8.12
CA VAL A 143 -14.63 0.12 -6.87
C VAL A 143 -15.37 1.33 -6.28
N ALA A 144 -16.68 1.17 -6.08
CA ALA A 144 -17.52 2.16 -5.39
C ALA A 144 -17.30 2.13 -3.87
N GLN A 145 -17.81 3.15 -3.18
CA GLN A 145 -17.67 3.30 -1.73
C GLN A 145 -18.30 2.15 -0.92
N ASN A 146 -19.30 1.46 -1.48
CA ASN A 146 -19.91 0.26 -0.89
C ASN A 146 -19.18 -1.04 -1.31
N TYR A 147 -17.96 -0.94 -1.84
CA TYR A 147 -17.11 -2.05 -2.29
C TYR A 147 -17.63 -2.83 -3.51
N THR A 148 -18.61 -2.28 -4.24
CA THR A 148 -19.10 -2.89 -5.48
C THR A 148 -18.27 -2.51 -6.70
N ILE A 149 -18.18 -3.44 -7.65
CA ILE A 149 -17.48 -3.27 -8.92
C ILE A 149 -18.38 -3.42 -10.12
N ASP A 150 -19.63 -3.85 -9.96
CA ASP A 150 -20.58 -3.97 -11.07
C ASP A 150 -21.20 -2.62 -11.46
N ARG A 151 -21.84 -2.57 -12.63
CA ARG A 151 -22.46 -1.34 -13.15
C ARG A 151 -23.64 -0.85 -12.32
N ALA A 152 -24.47 -1.76 -11.79
CA ALA A 152 -25.63 -1.41 -10.95
C ALA A 152 -25.18 -0.94 -9.56
N GLY A 153 -24.05 -1.45 -9.07
CA GLY A 153 -23.48 -1.11 -7.78
C GLY A 153 -24.08 -1.89 -6.63
N GLU A 154 -24.54 -3.12 -6.87
CA GLU A 154 -25.35 -3.90 -5.93
C GLU A 154 -24.97 -5.38 -5.83
N GLU A 155 -24.28 -5.94 -6.84
CA GLU A 155 -24.23 -7.40 -7.03
C GLU A 155 -22.83 -8.00 -6.87
N ILE A 156 -21.79 -7.30 -7.33
CA ILE A 156 -20.42 -7.85 -7.37
C ILE A 156 -19.55 -7.02 -6.43
N PHE A 157 -19.17 -7.63 -5.31
CA PHE A 157 -18.32 -7.02 -4.30
C PHE A 157 -16.88 -7.51 -4.40
N VAL A 158 -15.95 -6.71 -3.89
CA VAL A 158 -14.54 -7.11 -3.73
C VAL A 158 -14.07 -6.92 -2.29
N GLN A 159 -13.09 -7.74 -1.90
CA GLN A 159 -12.34 -7.56 -0.66
C GLN A 159 -10.85 -7.59 -0.98
N ASN A 160 -10.11 -6.60 -0.48
CA ASN A 160 -8.67 -6.46 -0.65
C ASN A 160 -8.20 -6.31 -2.12
N ALA A 161 -9.03 -5.72 -2.98
CA ALA A 161 -8.72 -5.35 -4.38
C ALA A 161 -8.92 -3.85 -4.66
N GLU A 162 -9.10 -3.05 -3.61
CA GLU A 162 -9.54 -1.67 -3.64
C GLU A 162 -8.50 -0.64 -3.14
N LEU A 163 -7.22 -1.03 -3.01
CA LEU A 163 -6.11 -0.17 -2.55
C LEU A 163 -6.10 1.16 -3.33
N HIS A 164 -6.16 1.06 -4.65
CA HIS A 164 -6.79 1.96 -5.61
C HIS A 164 -7.57 3.21 -5.22
N THR A 165 -8.62 2.94 -4.47
CA THR A 165 -9.82 3.77 -4.33
C THR A 165 -10.15 3.98 -2.86
N HIS A 166 -9.73 3.07 -1.97
CA HIS A 166 -9.94 3.15 -0.52
C HIS A 166 -8.64 3.35 0.26
N GLY A 167 -7.49 3.34 -0.42
CA GLY A 167 -6.21 3.69 0.15
C GLY A 167 -5.60 2.57 0.99
N PHE A 168 -4.56 2.92 1.74
CA PHE A 168 -3.66 1.99 2.43
C PHE A 168 -4.34 1.10 3.48
N VAL A 169 -5.56 1.43 3.90
CA VAL A 169 -6.33 0.67 4.90
C VAL A 169 -6.90 -0.64 4.34
N THR A 170 -6.89 -0.82 3.02
CA THR A 170 -7.48 -1.97 2.32
C THR A 170 -7.01 -3.35 2.83
N PRO A 171 -5.69 -3.62 2.96
CA PRO A 171 -5.19 -4.89 3.50
C PRO A 171 -5.25 -4.98 5.03
N ASP A 172 -5.72 -3.94 5.74
CA ASP A 172 -5.77 -3.92 7.19
C ASP A 172 -6.89 -4.82 7.73
N LEU A 173 -6.54 -5.74 8.62
CA LEU A 173 -7.50 -6.59 9.32
C LEU A 173 -8.38 -5.77 10.27
N GLY A 174 -7.88 -4.67 10.84
CA GLY A 174 -8.65 -3.76 11.69
C GLY A 174 -9.84 -3.14 10.94
N MET A 175 -9.74 -2.97 9.62
CA MET A 175 -10.80 -2.42 8.77
C MET A 175 -11.69 -3.48 8.11
N ALA A 176 -11.45 -4.77 8.38
CA ALA A 176 -12.25 -5.85 7.82
C ALA A 176 -13.71 -5.80 8.31
N CYS A 177 -13.95 -5.52 9.60
CA CYS A 177 -15.29 -5.39 10.15
C CYS A 177 -16.05 -4.22 9.52
N TYR A 178 -15.41 -3.06 9.38
CA TYR A 178 -15.96 -1.89 8.70
C TYR A 178 -16.39 -2.22 7.26
N ARG A 179 -15.51 -2.84 6.47
CA ARG A 179 -15.83 -3.28 5.10
C ARG A 179 -16.97 -4.29 5.07
N ASN A 180 -16.96 -5.29 5.96
CA ASN A 180 -18.00 -6.29 6.03
C ASN A 180 -19.37 -5.68 6.37
N SER A 181 -19.44 -4.73 7.31
CA SER A 181 -20.68 -4.02 7.65
C SER A 181 -21.26 -3.28 6.44
N HIS A 182 -20.41 -2.62 5.64
CA HIS A 182 -20.82 -1.98 4.39
C HIS A 182 -21.38 -2.97 3.35
N ILE A 183 -20.70 -4.11 3.16
CA ILE A 183 -21.13 -5.15 2.21
C ILE A 183 -22.45 -5.77 2.65
N ILE A 184 -22.58 -6.13 3.93
CA ILE A 184 -23.81 -6.70 4.48
C ILE A 184 -24.98 -5.73 4.31
N ARG A 185 -24.78 -4.45 4.65
CA ARG A 185 -25.81 -3.42 4.45
C ARG A 185 -26.22 -3.29 2.98
N ALA A 186 -25.27 -3.35 2.05
CA ALA A 186 -25.56 -3.29 0.62
C ALA A 186 -26.31 -4.54 0.12
N MET A 187 -25.97 -5.72 0.64
CA MET A 187 -26.62 -6.98 0.28
C MET A 187 -28.04 -7.12 0.82
N THR A 188 -28.31 -6.65 2.05
CA THR A 188 -29.61 -6.83 2.72
C THR A 188 -30.51 -5.61 2.63
N GLY A 189 -29.96 -4.44 2.29
CA GLY A 189 -30.66 -3.15 2.39
C GLY A 189 -30.86 -2.66 3.83
N VAL A 190 -30.30 -3.36 4.83
CA VAL A 190 -30.49 -3.08 6.26
C VAL A 190 -29.14 -2.98 6.96
N GLU A 191 -28.97 -1.95 7.79
CA GLU A 191 -27.78 -1.80 8.62
C GLU A 191 -27.85 -2.72 9.84
N HIS A 192 -27.41 -3.97 9.67
CA HIS A 192 -27.36 -4.96 10.76
C HIS A 192 -26.26 -4.66 11.79
N TYR A 193 -25.19 -4.01 11.36
CA TYR A 193 -24.06 -3.59 12.19
C TYR A 193 -23.92 -2.09 12.00
N PRO A 194 -23.98 -1.29 13.09
CA PRO A 194 -23.74 0.14 13.02
C PRO A 194 -22.40 0.41 12.36
N ILE A 195 -22.37 1.37 11.42
CA ILE A 195 -21.14 1.80 10.76
C ILE A 195 -20.75 3.14 11.35
N GLU A 196 -19.65 3.19 12.07
CA GLU A 196 -19.14 4.44 12.60
C GLU A 196 -18.83 5.40 11.44
N GLU A 197 -19.33 6.64 11.55
CA GLU A 197 -19.04 7.66 10.54
C GLU A 197 -17.90 8.58 10.96
N ARG A 198 -17.73 8.79 12.27
CA ARG A 198 -16.70 9.67 12.84
C ARG A 198 -16.08 9.08 14.11
N ILE A 199 -14.77 8.83 14.07
CA ILE A 199 -13.95 8.33 15.19
C ILE A 199 -12.67 9.14 15.40
N ALA A 200 -12.20 9.88 14.38
CA ALA A 200 -10.96 10.64 14.41
C ALA A 200 -11.19 12.04 15.02
N PHE A 201 -10.16 12.56 15.70
CA PHE A 201 -10.12 13.95 16.10
C PHE A 201 -9.80 14.87 14.91
N GLN A 202 -9.03 14.37 13.95
CA GLN A 202 -8.62 15.11 12.75
C GLN A 202 -9.73 15.27 11.71
N GLU A 203 -9.61 16.33 10.91
CA GLU A 203 -10.41 16.56 9.71
C GLU A 203 -9.48 16.49 8.49
N PHE A 204 -9.69 15.52 7.60
CA PHE A 204 -8.75 15.24 6.50
C PHE A 204 -8.97 16.10 5.25
N GLY A 205 -10.18 16.60 5.04
CA GLY A 205 -10.55 17.49 3.93
C GLY A 205 -10.63 18.94 4.37
N VAL A 206 -10.90 19.84 3.41
CA VAL A 206 -11.24 21.24 3.73
C VAL A 206 -12.64 21.26 4.36
N PRO A 207 -12.81 21.79 5.59
CA PRO A 207 -14.13 21.91 6.21
C PRO A 207 -15.04 22.80 5.38
N GLY A 208 -16.31 22.42 5.21
CA GLY A 208 -17.22 23.11 4.30
C GLY A 208 -17.50 24.57 4.66
N ASP A 209 -17.49 24.88 5.96
CA ASP A 209 -17.64 26.23 6.51
C ASP A 209 -16.40 27.12 6.29
N LEU A 210 -15.23 26.50 6.09
CA LEU A 210 -13.96 27.16 5.78
C LEU A 210 -13.62 27.12 4.28
N ALA A 211 -14.40 26.39 3.48
CA ALA A 211 -14.17 26.25 2.05
C ALA A 211 -14.47 27.57 1.33
N THR A 212 -13.47 28.14 0.67
CA THR A 212 -13.69 29.27 -0.23
C THR A 212 -14.41 28.77 -1.50
N PRO A 213 -15.38 29.51 -2.05
CA PRO A 213 -16.03 29.13 -3.30
C PRO A 213 -14.99 28.90 -4.40
N SER A 214 -15.04 27.73 -5.04
CA SER A 214 -14.14 27.40 -6.14
C SER A 214 -14.38 28.36 -7.31
N ARG A 215 -13.35 29.11 -7.71
CA ARG A 215 -13.34 29.89 -8.96
C ARG A 215 -13.21 28.96 -10.17
N ALA A 216 -14.22 28.14 -10.44
CA ALA A 216 -14.32 27.43 -11.69
C ALA A 216 -14.91 28.36 -12.76
N LEU A 217 -14.03 29.15 -13.40
CA LEU A 217 -14.14 29.77 -14.72
C LEU A 217 -15.57 30.05 -15.24
N ASP A 218 -16.12 31.21 -14.86
CA ASP A 218 -17.00 31.99 -15.73
C ASP A 218 -16.19 32.43 -16.97
N ARG A 219 -16.08 31.53 -17.95
CA ARG A 219 -15.85 31.90 -19.36
C ARG A 219 -16.98 31.33 -20.19
N VAL A 220 -18.16 31.93 -20.02
CA VAL A 220 -19.18 31.97 -21.06
C VAL A 220 -19.24 33.40 -21.59
N ALA A 221 -19.23 33.49 -22.92
CA ALA A 221 -19.59 34.63 -23.76
C ALA A 221 -18.63 35.84 -23.83
N SER A 222 -17.86 35.90 -24.92
CA SER A 222 -17.79 37.05 -25.83
C SER A 222 -17.48 36.53 -27.22
#